data_AF-A0A2N1DM82-F1
#
_entry.id   AF-A0A2N1DM82-F1
#
_cell.length_a   1.000
_cell.length_b   1.000
_cell.length_c   1.000
_cell.angle_alpha   90.00
_cell.angle_beta   90.00
_cell.angle_gamma   90.00
#
_symmetry.space_group_name_H-M   'P 1'
#
loop_
_entity.id
_entity.type
_entity.pdbx_description
1 polymer ?
#
loop_
_entity_poly.entity_id
_entity_poly.type
_entity_poly.pdbx_seq_one_letter_code
_entity_poly.pdbx_strand_id
1 'polypeptide(L)'
;ASGDYQQTKGVRSEKRIPTGKLFGLKKHDFIQTPQGTGFVKGKRSTGYFALENILGEKIHASANIKKNTVRLTSRTTTLTQQMESASNSSSR
;
A
#
# COMPACT_ATOMS: atom_id res chain seq x y z
N ALA A 1 -7.66 -11.59 -10.89
CA ALA A 1 -7.88 -10.84 -9.64
C ALA A 1 -9.15 -10.04 -9.79
N SER A 2 -10.13 -10.30 -8.94
CA SER A 2 -11.35 -9.50 -8.79
C SER A 2 -10.95 -8.03 -8.54
N GLY A 3 -11.31 -7.11 -9.43
CA GLY A 3 -10.98 -5.68 -9.29
C GLY A 3 -11.60 -5.04 -8.03
N ASP A 4 -11.37 -3.74 -7.82
CA ASP A 4 -12.14 -2.97 -6.83
C ASP A 4 -13.59 -2.83 -7.34
N TYR A 5 -14.39 -3.88 -7.17
CA TYR A 5 -15.78 -3.92 -7.64
C TYR A 5 -16.70 -3.08 -6.75
N GLN A 6 -16.30 -2.84 -5.51
CA GLN A 6 -17.06 -1.99 -4.60
C GLN A 6 -16.79 -0.51 -4.90
N GLN A 7 -17.73 0.14 -5.58
CA GLN A 7 -17.66 1.57 -5.93
C GLN A 7 -18.41 2.46 -4.93
N THR A 8 -19.30 1.88 -4.12
CA THR A 8 -20.17 2.56 -3.18
C THR A 8 -20.21 1.84 -1.84
N LYS A 9 -20.58 2.55 -0.78
CA LYS A 9 -20.81 2.02 0.57
C LYS A 9 -22.08 2.63 1.16
N GLY A 10 -22.61 1.99 2.20
CA GLY A 10 -23.86 2.38 2.84
C GLY A 10 -24.99 1.40 2.55
N VAL A 11 -26.05 1.43 3.37
CA VAL A 11 -27.17 0.47 3.28
C VAL A 11 -27.85 0.54 1.91
N ARG A 12 -27.87 1.73 1.29
CA ARG A 12 -28.48 1.98 -0.01
C ARG A 12 -27.45 2.48 -1.04
N SER A 13 -26.16 2.17 -0.84
CA SER A 13 -25.06 2.65 -1.69
C SER A 13 -24.93 4.19 -1.76
N GLU A 14 -25.39 4.90 -0.73
CA GLU A 14 -25.48 6.36 -0.74
C GLU A 14 -24.12 7.08 -0.72
N LYS A 15 -23.03 6.41 -0.29
CA LYS A 15 -21.69 7.01 -0.24
C LYS A 15 -20.81 6.44 -1.34
N ARG A 16 -20.45 7.26 -2.33
CA ARG A 16 -19.46 6.88 -3.34
C ARG A 16 -18.07 6.76 -2.73
N ILE A 17 -17.41 5.64 -2.98
CA ILE A 17 -16.02 5.45 -2.58
C ILE A 17 -15.16 6.25 -3.56
N PRO A 18 -14.25 7.11 -3.07
CA PRO A 18 -13.38 7.88 -3.96
C PRO A 18 -12.44 6.91 -4.70
N THR A 19 -12.74 6.63 -5.97
CA THR A 19 -11.94 5.80 -6.86
C THR A 19 -11.07 6.69 -7.74
N GLY A 20 -9.76 6.57 -7.61
CA GLY A 20 -8.81 7.51 -8.23
C GLY A 20 -7.40 7.39 -7.65
N LYS A 21 -6.41 7.85 -8.42
CA LYS A 21 -5.00 7.88 -8.00
C LYS A 21 -4.81 8.94 -6.91
N LEU A 22 -4.06 8.63 -5.86
CA LEU A 22 -3.67 9.61 -4.85
C LEU A 22 -2.29 10.13 -5.21
N PHE A 23 -2.20 11.37 -5.72
CA PHE A 23 -0.96 11.97 -6.25
C PHE A 23 -0.20 11.00 -7.17
N GLY A 24 -0.93 10.32 -8.07
CA GLY A 24 -0.38 9.36 -9.01
C GLY A 24 -0.22 7.94 -8.49
N LEU A 25 -0.16 7.70 -7.18
CA LEU A 25 -0.01 6.36 -6.57
C LEU A 25 -1.29 5.53 -6.66
N LYS A 26 -1.11 4.22 -6.78
CA LYS A 26 -2.14 3.18 -6.79
C LYS A 26 -1.89 2.14 -5.70
N LYS A 27 -2.91 1.32 -5.42
CA LYS A 27 -2.78 0.11 -4.60
C LYS A 27 -1.69 -0.79 -5.19
N HIS A 28 -0.87 -1.39 -4.33
CA HIS A 28 0.26 -2.25 -4.69
C HIS A 28 1.42 -1.55 -5.43
N ASP A 29 1.45 -0.21 -5.50
CA ASP A 29 2.70 0.48 -5.84
C ASP A 29 3.69 0.28 -4.69
N PHE A 30 4.96 0.02 -5.01
CA PHE A 30 6.03 -0.06 -4.03
C PHE A 30 6.64 1.33 -3.85
N ILE A 31 6.64 1.82 -2.63
CA ILE A 31 6.98 3.20 -2.32
C ILE A 31 7.89 3.27 -1.11
N GLN A 32 8.71 4.30 -1.10
CA GLN A 32 9.53 4.69 0.03
C GLN A 32 8.95 5.94 0.67
N THR A 33 8.80 5.89 1.98
CA THR A 33 8.36 7.01 2.82
C THR A 33 9.29 7.15 4.01
N PRO A 34 9.26 8.29 4.73
CA PRO A 34 10.00 8.43 5.99
C PRO A 34 9.59 7.42 7.06
N GLN A 35 8.38 6.84 6.96
CA GLN A 35 7.87 5.85 7.91
C GLN A 35 8.23 4.40 7.53
N GLY A 36 8.88 4.20 6.38
CA GLY A 36 9.28 2.89 5.88
C GLY A 36 9.00 2.70 4.40
N THR A 37 9.47 1.56 3.91
CA THR A 37 9.38 1.14 2.52
C THR A 37 8.41 -0.02 2.41
N GLY A 38 7.45 0.04 1.49
CA GLY A 38 6.40 -0.98 1.43
C GLY A 38 5.43 -0.78 0.27
N PHE A 39 4.49 -1.72 0.15
CA PHE A 39 3.40 -1.64 -0.80
C PHE A 39 2.25 -0.81 -0.24
N VAL A 40 1.60 -0.04 -1.12
CA VAL A 40 0.36 0.67 -0.78
C VAL A 40 -0.78 -0.34 -0.61
N LYS A 41 -1.19 -0.61 0.63
CA LYS A 41 -2.33 -1.49 0.93
C LYS A 41 -3.66 -0.87 0.53
N GLY A 42 -3.83 0.41 0.85
CA GLY A 42 -5.09 1.11 0.63
C GLY A 42 -5.07 2.55 1.12
N LYS A 43 -5.96 3.37 0.54
CA LYS A 43 -6.15 4.77 0.93
C LYS A 43 -6.89 4.83 2.27
N ARG A 44 -6.47 5.75 3.13
CA ARG A 44 -7.15 6.07 4.39
C ARG A 44 -7.86 7.42 4.22
N SER A 45 -7.32 8.47 4.80
CA SER A 45 -7.78 9.85 4.65
C SER A 45 -7.03 10.56 3.51
N THR A 46 -7.38 11.82 3.25
CA THR A 46 -6.78 12.66 2.21
C THR A 46 -5.26 12.76 2.35
N GLY A 47 -4.52 12.12 1.44
CA GLY A 47 -3.06 12.13 1.44
C GLY A 47 -2.40 11.06 2.31
N TYR A 48 -3.18 10.15 2.91
CA TYR A 48 -2.67 9.09 3.79
C TYR A 48 -3.01 7.68 3.29
N PHE A 49 -2.08 6.76 3.50
CA PHE A 49 -2.23 5.34 3.14
C PHE A 49 -1.57 4.42 4.16
N ALA A 50 -2.00 3.16 4.15
CA ALA A 50 -1.34 2.09 4.89
C ALA A 50 -0.27 1.41 4.03
N LEU A 51 0.86 1.06 4.66
CA LEU A 51 1.96 0.30 4.07
C LEU A 51 1.90 -1.15 4.53
N GLU A 52 2.17 -2.06 3.60
CA GLU A 52 2.30 -3.49 3.88
C GLU A 52 3.55 -4.10 3.21
N ASN A 53 4.00 -5.24 3.72
CA ASN A 53 5.05 -6.03 3.07
C ASN A 53 4.44 -6.98 2.01
N ILE A 54 5.29 -7.76 1.34
CA ILE A 54 4.84 -8.73 0.32
C ILE A 54 3.95 -9.84 0.90
N LEU A 55 4.06 -10.12 2.20
CA LEU A 55 3.25 -11.09 2.93
C LEU A 55 1.91 -10.51 3.43
N GLY A 56 1.66 -9.21 3.21
CA GLY A 56 0.44 -8.52 3.63
C GLY A 56 0.44 -8.03 5.08
N GLU A 57 1.54 -8.19 5.81
CA GLU A 57 1.72 -7.66 7.16
C GLU A 57 1.85 -6.15 7.12
N LYS A 58 1.26 -5.48 8.11
CA LYS A 58 1.21 -4.02 8.17
C LYS A 58 2.56 -3.47 8.64
N ILE A 59 3.25 -2.73 7.77
CA ILE A 59 4.47 -1.99 8.12
C ILE A 59 4.10 -0.69 8.85
N HIS A 60 3.18 0.09 8.27
CA HIS A 60 2.75 1.36 8.86
C HIS A 60 1.28 1.64 8.55
N ALA A 61 0.54 2.24 9.50
CA ALA A 61 -0.90 2.44 9.36
C ALA A 61 -1.28 3.67 8.53
N SER A 62 -0.46 4.72 8.57
CA SER A 62 -0.82 6.05 8.04
C SER A 62 0.42 6.85 7.59
N ALA A 63 1.02 6.46 6.48
CA ALA A 63 2.09 7.22 5.83
C ALA A 63 1.49 8.36 4.99
N ASN A 64 2.18 9.51 4.94
CA ASN A 64 1.72 10.73 4.28
C ASN A 64 2.45 10.94 2.95
N ILE A 65 1.69 11.07 1.86
CA ILE A 65 2.23 11.23 0.52
C ILE A 65 3.02 12.52 0.30
N LYS A 66 2.70 13.59 1.03
CA LYS A 66 3.33 14.91 0.89
C LYS A 66 4.67 15.01 1.61
N LYS A 67 5.00 14.06 2.50
CA LYS A 67 6.25 14.06 3.28
C LYS A 67 7.27 13.14 2.61
N ASN A 68 7.84 13.57 1.48
CA ASN A 68 8.94 12.86 0.79
C ASN A 68 8.63 11.40 0.45
N THR A 69 7.50 11.16 -0.22
CA THR A 69 7.17 9.83 -0.74
C THR A 69 7.71 9.67 -2.16
N VAL A 70 8.49 8.62 -2.39
CA VAL A 70 9.04 8.27 -3.71
C VAL A 70 8.47 6.93 -4.14
N ARG A 71 8.04 6.84 -5.40
CA ARG A 71 7.68 5.55 -6.01
C ARG A 71 8.93 4.84 -6.47
N LEU A 72 9.15 3.64 -5.94
CA LEU A 72 10.23 2.76 -6.37
C LEU A 72 9.80 1.92 -7.56
N THR A 73 8.64 1.25 -7.46
CA THR A 73 8.07 0.48 -8.56
C THR A 73 6.58 0.71 -8.69
N SER A 74 6.09 0.68 -9.93
CA SER A 74 4.65 0.74 -10.21
C SER A 74 4.03 -0.64 -10.10
N ARG A 75 2.75 -0.72 -9.75
CA ARG A 75 1.99 -1.97 -9.71
C ARG A 75 2.12 -2.77 -11.02
N THR A 76 2.57 -4.01 -10.90
CA THR A 76 2.56 -5.03 -11.95
C THR A 76 1.48 -6.07 -11.71
N THR A 77 1.18 -6.88 -12.72
CA THR A 77 0.25 -8.03 -12.61
C THR A 77 0.82 -9.15 -11.75
N THR A 78 2.13 -9.38 -11.90
CA THR A 78 2.92 -10.36 -11.17
C THR A 78 4.09 -9.64 -10.54
N LEU A 79 4.34 -9.87 -9.25
CA LEU A 79 5.46 -9.29 -8.54
C LEU A 79 6.32 -10.41 -7.96
N THR A 80 7.62 -10.34 -8.22
CA THR A 80 8.63 -11.25 -7.68
C THR A 80 9.58 -10.41 -6.82
N GLN A 81 9.80 -10.85 -5.59
CA GLN A 81 10.78 -10.24 -4.69
C GLN A 81 11.63 -11.37 -4.11
N GLN A 82 12.95 -11.22 -4.18
CA GLN A 82 13.84 -12.11 -3.47
C GLN A 82 13.66 -11.83 -1.97
N MET A 83 13.30 -12.86 -1.22
CA MET A 83 13.29 -12.81 0.23
C MET A 83 14.63 -13.33 0.72
N GLU A 84 15.30 -12.54 1.56
CA GLU A 84 16.42 -13.08 2.33
C GLU A 84 15.86 -14.16 3.26
N SER A 85 16.49 -15.34 3.24
CA SER A 85 16.23 -16.36 4.25
C SER A 85 16.45 -15.74 5.62
N ALA A 86 15.56 -16.01 6.58
CA ALA A 86 15.75 -15.60 7.96
C ALA A 86 17.14 -16.07 8.40
N SER A 87 18.08 -15.13 8.54
CA SER A 87 19.35 -15.44 9.17
C SER A 87 19.01 -15.84 10.59
N ASN A 88 19.33 -17.08 10.92
CA ASN A 88 19.17 -17.62 12.25
C ASN A 88 19.92 -16.68 13.21
N SER A 89 19.21 -15.81 13.93
CA SER A 89 19.80 -15.05 15.04
C SER A 89 19.97 -16.03 16.20
N SER A 90 20.90 -16.95 16.02
CA SER A 90 21.55 -17.67 17.11
C SER A 90 22.84 -16.93 17.45
N SER A 91 23.09 -16.78 18.76
CA SER A 91 24.18 -16.04 19.44
C SER A 91 23.88 -14.55 19.65
N ARG A 92 23.81 -14.02 20.88
CA ARG A 92 24.31 -14.44 22.20
C ARG A 92 23.29 -14.14 23.30
#